data_AF-A0A365K225-F1
#
_entry.id   AF-A0A365K225-F1
#
_cell.length_a   1.000
_cell.length_b   1.000
_cell.length_c   1.000
_cell.angle_alpha   90.00
_cell.angle_beta   90.00
_cell.angle_gamma   90.00
#
_symmetry.space_group_name_H-M   'P 1'
#
loop_
_entity.id
_entity.type
_entity.pdbx_description
1 polymer ?
#
loop_
_entity_poly.entity_id
_entity_poly.type
_entity_poly.pdbx_seq_one_letter_code
_entity_poly.pdbx_strand_id
1 'polypeptide(L)'
;MLYGSLILTMTVLLMTSYSVLLYTGHFTMETMWMIFKIIPVMWIIAMILEGAVFGRIAEALTGKLTHSSSSFHKKILLRIVFTVIGMSVAMTFIGDLVVNGFHHEIFSNWLANWPRNFLIVLIAESLLIQPLARLAMVKLHESKDRKAASAQ
;
A
#
# COMPACT_ATOMS: atom_id res chain seq x y z
N MET A 1 -0.95 12.64 7.27
CA MET A 1 -1.12 12.44 5.81
C MET A 1 0.19 12.16 5.09
N LEU A 2 1.28 12.91 5.33
CA LEU A 2 2.59 12.67 4.70
C LEU A 2 3.16 11.25 4.88
N TYR A 3 2.97 10.64 6.05
CA TYR A 3 3.49 9.30 6.34
C TYR A 3 2.75 8.19 5.56
N GLY A 4 1.41 8.27 5.52
CA GLY A 4 0.58 7.35 4.73
C GLY A 4 0.86 7.49 3.24
N SER A 5 0.91 8.72 2.72
CA SER A 5 1.24 8.94 1.31
C SER A 5 2.61 8.42 0.91
N LEU A 6 3.62 8.51 1.78
CA LEU A 6 4.96 7.97 1.52
C LEU A 6 4.95 6.44 1.42
N ILE A 7 4.33 5.78 2.40
CA ILE A 7 4.14 4.33 2.42
C ILE A 7 3.39 3.87 1.18
N LEU A 8 2.28 4.53 0.90
CA LEU A 8 1.42 4.20 -0.22
C LEU A 8 2.17 4.35 -1.56
N THR A 9 2.97 5.40 -1.71
CA THR A 9 3.79 5.61 -2.91
C THR A 9 4.82 4.49 -3.08
N MET A 10 5.53 4.11 -2.01
CA MET A 10 6.49 2.99 -2.06
C MET A 10 5.80 1.67 -2.40
N THR A 11 4.62 1.43 -1.82
CA THR A 11 3.86 0.19 -2.02
C THR A 11 3.33 0.08 -3.43
N VAL A 12 2.72 1.15 -3.96
CA VAL A 12 2.19 1.19 -5.33
C VAL A 12 3.31 1.03 -6.35
N LEU A 13 4.46 1.68 -6.14
CA LEU A 13 5.63 1.50 -7.01
C LEU A 13 6.10 0.04 -7.02
N LEU A 14 6.34 -0.53 -5.84
CA LEU A 14 6.85 -1.89 -5.72
C LEU A 14 5.87 -2.92 -6.30
N MET A 15 4.58 -2.81 -5.99
CA MET A 15 3.55 -3.73 -6.47
C MET A 15 3.27 -3.61 -7.96
N THR A 16 3.24 -2.39 -8.49
CA THR A 16 2.99 -2.19 -9.92
C THR A 16 4.17 -2.73 -10.73
N SER A 17 5.40 -2.44 -10.31
CA SER A 17 6.60 -3.01 -10.94
C SER A 17 6.62 -4.53 -10.87
N TYR A 18 6.31 -5.11 -9.70
CA TYR A 18 6.30 -6.56 -9.51
C TYR A 18 5.20 -7.25 -10.33
N SER A 19 3.97 -6.74 -10.28
CA SER A 19 2.81 -7.33 -10.97
C SER A 19 3.00 -7.30 -12.49
N VAL A 20 3.50 -6.19 -13.02
CA VAL A 20 3.75 -6.06 -14.45
C VAL A 20 4.92 -6.95 -14.88
N LEU A 21 6.00 -7.05 -14.09
CA LEU A 21 7.12 -7.94 -14.40
C LEU A 21 6.70 -9.41 -14.43
N LEU A 22 5.83 -9.83 -13.51
CA LEU A 22 5.25 -11.18 -13.52
C LEU A 22 4.34 -11.42 -14.74
N TYR A 23 3.61 -10.39 -15.17
CA TYR A 23 2.70 -10.49 -16.32
C TYR A 23 3.46 -10.57 -17.64
N THR A 24 4.48 -9.73 -17.83
CA THR A 24 5.22 -9.66 -19.09
C THR A 24 6.37 -10.66 -19.19
N GLY A 25 6.90 -11.15 -18.06
CA GLY A 25 8.08 -12.04 -18.02
C GLY A 25 9.39 -11.40 -18.48
N HIS A 26 9.32 -10.22 -19.13
CA HIS A 26 10.43 -9.47 -19.69
C HIS A 26 10.32 -8.00 -19.34
N PHE A 27 11.45 -7.38 -19.00
CA PHE A 27 11.56 -5.95 -18.76
C PHE A 27 11.82 -5.24 -20.10
N THR A 28 10.75 -4.88 -20.80
CA THR A 28 10.83 -4.15 -22.07
C THR A 28 10.46 -2.68 -21.89
N MET A 29 10.78 -1.85 -22.89
CA MET A 29 10.45 -0.42 -22.82
C MET A 29 8.93 -0.15 -22.88
N GLU A 30 8.16 -1.06 -23.50
CA GLU A 30 6.70 -1.03 -23.49
C GLU A 30 6.14 -1.30 -22.09
N THR A 31 6.74 -2.26 -21.38
CA THR A 31 6.43 -2.59 -19.99
C THR A 31 6.61 -1.35 -19.08
N MET A 32 7.69 -0.59 -19.27
CA MET A 32 7.94 0.65 -18.52
C MET A 32 6.89 1.72 -18.82
N TRP A 33 6.51 1.91 -20.08
CA TRP A 33 5.47 2.87 -20.48
C TRP A 33 4.10 2.52 -19.90
N MET A 34 3.75 1.24 -19.85
CA MET A 34 2.52 0.75 -19.23
C MET A 34 2.50 1.06 -17.73
N ILE A 35 3.58 0.72 -17.02
CA ILE A 35 3.75 1.03 -15.59
C ILE A 35 3.57 2.53 -15.34
N PHE A 36 4.24 3.37 -16.14
CA PHE A 36 4.21 4.82 -15.96
C PHE A 36 2.81 5.43 -16.14
N LYS A 37 1.99 4.88 -17.04
CA LYS A 37 0.59 5.33 -17.22
C LYS A 37 -0.34 4.85 -16.10
N ILE A 38 -0.16 3.63 -15.62
CA ILE A 38 -1.06 3.02 -14.62
C ILE A 38 -0.77 3.51 -13.20
N ILE A 39 0.50 3.73 -12.84
CA ILE A 39 0.92 4.21 -11.52
C ILE A 39 0.10 5.42 -11.03
N PRO A 40 0.00 6.55 -11.76
CA PRO A 40 -0.67 7.74 -11.24
C PRO A 40 -2.16 7.50 -10.97
N VAL A 41 -2.83 6.73 -11.83
CA VAL A 41 -4.25 6.37 -11.65
C VAL A 41 -4.42 5.51 -10.41
N MET A 42 -3.63 4.45 -10.28
CA MET A 42 -3.68 3.54 -9.13
C MET A 42 -3.31 4.25 -7.83
N TRP A 43 -2.36 5.18 -7.87
CA TRP A 43 -1.94 5.97 -6.73
C TRP A 43 -3.03 6.91 -6.22
N ILE A 44 -3.73 7.62 -7.11
CA ILE A 44 -4.84 8.51 -6.73
C ILE A 44 -5.96 7.70 -6.06
N ILE A 45 -6.34 6.58 -6.67
CA ILE A 45 -7.36 5.66 -6.15
C ILE A 45 -6.93 5.17 -4.75
N ALA A 46 -5.70 4.68 -4.63
CA ALA A 46 -5.18 4.16 -3.37
C ALA A 46 -5.13 5.25 -2.28
N MET A 47 -4.77 6.49 -2.60
CA MET A 47 -4.76 7.63 -1.67
C MET A 47 -6.16 7.89 -1.10
N ILE A 48 -7.18 7.87 -1.97
CA ILE A 48 -8.56 8.08 -1.56
C ILE A 48 -9.04 6.92 -0.69
N LEU A 49 -8.85 5.68 -1.12
CA LEU A 49 -9.31 4.51 -0.37
C LEU A 49 -8.61 4.37 0.98
N GLU A 50 -7.29 4.57 1.05
CA GLU A 50 -6.55 4.50 2.31
C GLU A 50 -6.99 5.63 3.25
N GLY A 51 -6.97 6.88 2.78
CA GLY A 51 -7.24 8.05 3.62
C GLY A 51 -8.69 8.15 4.08
N ALA A 52 -9.65 7.79 3.23
CA ALA A 52 -11.07 7.96 3.53
C ALA A 52 -11.70 6.71 4.17
N VAL A 53 -11.28 5.51 3.78
CA VAL A 53 -11.99 4.26 4.11
C VAL A 53 -11.12 3.36 4.98
N PHE A 54 -10.03 2.82 4.45
CA PHE A 54 -9.31 1.73 5.11
C PHE A 54 -8.47 2.16 6.30
N GLY A 55 -7.92 3.38 6.30
CA GLY A 55 -7.22 3.93 7.46
C GLY A 55 -8.14 4.03 8.68
N ARG A 56 -9.37 4.53 8.48
CA ARG A 56 -10.38 4.66 9.54
C ARG A 56 -10.92 3.30 9.99
N ILE A 57 -11.21 2.41 9.04
CA ILE A 57 -11.70 1.05 9.35
C ILE A 57 -10.65 0.29 10.17
N ALA A 58 -9.38 0.34 9.76
CA ALA A 58 -8.32 -0.37 10.46
C ALA A 58 -8.08 0.19 11.87
N GLU A 59 -8.17 1.50 12.06
CA GLU A 59 -8.10 2.12 13.38
C GLU A 59 -9.27 1.70 14.28
N ALA A 60 -10.50 1.73 13.75
CA ALA A 60 -11.69 1.31 14.47
C ALA A 60 -11.67 -0.18 14.83
N LEU A 61 -11.27 -1.06 13.91
CA LEU A 61 -11.14 -2.49 14.15
C LEU A 61 -10.04 -2.78 15.17
N THR A 62 -8.88 -2.15 15.02
CA THR A 62 -7.79 -2.30 15.99
C THR A 62 -8.24 -1.85 17.37
N GLY A 63 -8.91 -0.71 17.49
CA GLY A 63 -9.42 -0.20 18.76
C GLY A 63 -10.45 -1.13 19.40
N LYS A 64 -11.30 -1.79 18.61
CA LYS A 64 -12.27 -2.79 19.10
C LYS A 64 -11.61 -4.10 19.53
N LEU A 65 -10.60 -4.56 18.79
CA LEU A 65 -9.92 -5.85 19.07
C LEU A 65 -8.81 -5.74 20.11
N THR A 66 -8.33 -4.54 20.43
CA THR A 66 -7.22 -4.35 21.37
C THR A 66 -7.67 -3.74 22.69
N HIS A 67 -7.69 -4.55 23.75
CA HIS A 67 -7.90 -4.07 25.12
C HIS A 67 -6.71 -3.22 25.62
N SER A 68 -6.94 -2.41 26.66
CA SER A 68 -5.95 -1.51 27.29
C SER A 68 -4.57 -2.16 27.59
N SER A 69 -4.56 -3.47 27.87
CA SER A 69 -3.34 -4.24 28.24
C SER A 69 -2.52 -4.78 27.05
N SER A 70 -2.99 -4.72 25.80
CA SER A 70 -2.25 -5.31 24.68
C SER A 70 -1.04 -4.45 24.29
N SER A 71 0.15 -5.07 24.24
CA SER A 71 1.42 -4.44 23.83
C SER A 71 1.28 -3.55 22.59
N PHE A 72 1.87 -2.35 22.63
CA PHE A 72 1.85 -1.35 21.56
C PHE A 72 2.20 -1.93 20.18
N HIS A 73 3.18 -2.84 20.15
CA HIS A 73 3.59 -3.55 18.93
C HIS A 73 2.46 -4.40 18.32
N LYS A 74 1.63 -5.04 19.14
CA LYS A 74 0.49 -5.85 18.67
C LYS A 74 -0.59 -4.96 18.06
N LYS A 75 -0.87 -3.80 18.66
CA LYS A 75 -1.84 -2.83 18.13
C LYS A 75 -1.41 -2.34 16.74
N ILE A 76 -0.13 -1.99 16.60
CA ILE A 76 0.42 -1.56 15.32
C ILE A 76 0.30 -2.67 14.28
N LEU A 77 0.75 -3.89 14.60
CA LEU A 77 0.67 -5.05 13.70
C LEU A 77 -0.76 -5.32 13.24
N LEU A 78 -1.73 -5.30 14.16
CA LEU A 78 -3.14 -5.55 13.84
C LEU A 78 -3.69 -4.48 12.89
N ARG A 79 -3.37 -3.21 13.14
CA ARG A 79 -3.78 -2.10 12.27
C ARG A 79 -3.25 -2.29 10.86
N ILE A 80 -1.97 -2.65 10.74
CA ILE A 80 -1.33 -2.92 9.45
C ILE A 80 -2.05 -4.04 8.72
N VAL A 81 -2.25 -5.17 9.38
CA VAL A 81 -2.87 -6.35 8.78
C VAL A 81 -4.27 -5.98 8.27
N PHE A 82 -5.07 -5.27 9.05
CA PHE A 82 -6.40 -4.83 8.62
C PHE A 82 -6.37 -3.82 7.47
N THR A 83 -5.46 -2.84 7.51
CA THR A 83 -5.29 -1.88 6.41
C THR A 83 -4.87 -2.60 5.13
N VAL A 84 -3.88 -3.49 5.19
CA VAL A 84 -3.35 -4.21 4.03
C VAL A 84 -4.37 -5.20 3.47
N ILE A 85 -5.10 -5.95 4.31
CA ILE A 85 -6.17 -6.84 3.85
C ILE A 85 -7.22 -6.04 3.10
N GLY A 86 -7.73 -4.98 3.71
CA GLY A 86 -8.79 -4.17 3.12
C GLY A 86 -8.33 -3.50 1.81
N MET A 87 -7.17 -2.86 1.83
CA MET A 87 -6.58 -2.23 0.66
C MET A 87 -6.30 -3.24 -0.45
N SER A 88 -5.76 -4.41 -0.13
CA SER A 88 -5.44 -5.44 -1.13
C SER A 88 -6.69 -6.00 -1.79
N VAL A 89 -7.75 -6.28 -1.03
CA VAL A 89 -9.06 -6.69 -1.56
C VAL A 89 -9.58 -5.66 -2.55
N ALA A 90 -9.67 -4.39 -2.13
CA ALA A 90 -10.24 -3.33 -2.95
C ALA A 90 -9.36 -2.99 -4.16
N MET A 91 -8.05 -2.89 -3.99
CA MET A 91 -7.14 -2.55 -5.08
C MET A 91 -7.02 -3.67 -6.11
N THR A 92 -7.11 -4.94 -5.70
CA THR A 92 -7.11 -6.04 -6.67
C THR A 92 -8.41 -6.01 -7.49
N PHE A 93 -9.54 -5.71 -6.85
CA PHE A 93 -10.83 -5.61 -7.55
C PHE A 93 -10.89 -4.39 -8.49
N ILE A 94 -10.49 -3.22 -8.00
CA ILE A 94 -10.47 -1.98 -8.79
C ILE A 94 -9.42 -2.08 -9.90
N GLY A 95 -8.26 -2.68 -9.63
CA GLY A 95 -7.22 -2.90 -10.63
C GLY A 95 -7.71 -3.74 -11.80
N ASP A 96 -8.40 -4.86 -11.52
CA ASP A 96 -9.00 -5.70 -12.56
C ASP A 96 -10.06 -4.94 -13.35
N LEU A 97 -10.93 -4.19 -12.65
CA LEU A 97 -11.95 -3.35 -13.26
C LEU A 97 -11.37 -2.26 -14.18
N VAL A 98 -10.25 -1.64 -13.79
CA VAL A 98 -9.60 -0.56 -14.55
C VAL A 98 -8.88 -1.12 -15.78
N VAL A 99 -8.29 -2.30 -15.69
CA VAL A 99 -7.51 -2.91 -16.79
C VAL A 99 -8.40 -3.64 -17.79
N ASN A 100 -9.31 -4.48 -17.30
CA ASN A 100 -10.09 -5.39 -18.13
C ASN A 100 -11.56 -4.96 -18.29
N GLY A 101 -12.02 -3.96 -17.54
CA GLY A 101 -13.40 -3.50 -17.57
C GLY A 101 -14.36 -4.42 -16.80
N PHE A 102 -15.66 -4.25 -17.04
CA PHE A 102 -16.69 -5.09 -16.41
C PHE A 102 -16.88 -6.38 -17.22
N HIS A 103 -16.47 -7.52 -16.66
CA HIS A 103 -16.63 -8.84 -17.31
C HIS A 103 -17.14 -9.91 -16.33
N HIS A 104 -17.76 -10.97 -16.85
CA HIS A 104 -18.34 -12.02 -16.01
C HIS A 104 -17.32 -12.79 -15.16
N GLU A 105 -16.05 -12.83 -15.57
CA GLU A 105 -14.99 -13.54 -14.84
C GLU A 105 -14.29 -12.70 -13.76
N ILE A 106 -14.75 -11.46 -13.52
CA ILE A 106 -14.04 -10.50 -12.65
C ILE A 106 -13.88 -11.05 -11.23
N PHE A 107 -14.89 -11.73 -10.72
CA PHE A 107 -14.85 -12.30 -9.38
C PHE A 107 -13.92 -13.52 -9.29
N SER A 108 -13.88 -14.33 -10.35
CA SER A 108 -13.02 -15.53 -10.42
C SER A 108 -11.55 -15.12 -10.51
N ASN A 109 -11.22 -14.21 -11.42
CA ASN A 109 -9.85 -13.68 -11.59
C ASN A 109 -9.40 -12.89 -10.36
N TRP A 110 -10.30 -12.11 -9.77
CA TRP A 110 -10.04 -11.42 -8.52
C TRP A 110 -9.70 -12.41 -7.39
N LEU A 111 -10.53 -13.42 -7.15
CA LEU A 111 -10.31 -14.38 -6.05
C LEU A 111 -9.07 -15.28 -6.28
N ALA A 112 -8.71 -15.56 -7.52
CA ALA A 112 -7.51 -16.32 -7.86
C ALA A 112 -6.22 -15.51 -7.64
N ASN A 113 -6.21 -14.23 -8.02
CA ASN A 113 -5.01 -13.38 -7.95
C ASN A 113 -4.85 -12.67 -6.61
N TRP A 114 -5.96 -12.38 -5.91
CA TRP A 114 -5.97 -11.64 -4.65
C TRP A 114 -5.09 -12.29 -3.56
N PRO A 115 -5.18 -13.60 -3.24
CA PRO A 115 -4.41 -14.19 -2.15
C PRO A 115 -2.90 -14.07 -2.38
N ARG A 116 -2.45 -14.23 -3.63
CA ARG A 116 -1.04 -14.07 -4.01
C ARG A 116 -0.60 -12.63 -3.81
N ASN A 117 -1.33 -11.68 -4.37
CA ASN A 117 -0.99 -10.26 -4.27
C ASN A 117 -1.02 -9.78 -2.82
N PHE A 118 -2.04 -10.19 -2.06
CA PHE A 118 -2.18 -9.92 -0.64
C PHE A 118 -0.97 -10.40 0.16
N LEU A 119 -0.54 -11.65 -0.03
CA LEU A 119 0.57 -12.22 0.74
C LEU A 119 1.87 -11.45 0.48
N ILE A 120 2.13 -11.09 -0.78
CA ILE A 120 3.33 -10.35 -1.16
C ILE A 120 3.28 -8.93 -0.58
N VAL A 121 2.12 -8.26 -0.65
CA VAL A 121 1.95 -6.92 -0.02
C VAL A 121 2.15 -7.02 1.47
N LEU A 122 1.54 -8.00 2.14
CA LEU A 122 1.62 -8.15 3.58
C LEU A 122 3.07 -8.37 4.05
N ILE A 123 3.82 -9.22 3.34
CA ILE A 123 5.23 -9.48 3.64
C ILE A 123 6.08 -8.24 3.34
N ALA A 124 5.92 -7.62 2.18
CA ALA A 124 6.67 -6.41 1.82
C ALA A 124 6.39 -5.26 2.80
N GLU A 125 5.12 -5.08 3.17
CA GLU A 125 4.66 -4.01 4.05
C GLU A 125 5.17 -4.19 5.47
N SER A 126 5.09 -5.42 6.00
CA SER A 126 5.52 -5.74 7.36
C SER A 126 7.05 -5.73 7.53
N LEU A 127 7.80 -6.25 6.55
CA LEU A 127 9.26 -6.41 6.65
C LEU A 127 10.05 -5.22 6.12
N LEU A 128 9.62 -4.59 5.03
CA LEU A 128 10.41 -3.59 4.32
C LEU A 128 9.78 -2.20 4.42
N ILE A 129 8.57 -2.03 3.89
CA ILE A 129 8.01 -0.71 3.61
C ILE A 129 7.81 0.09 4.89
N GLN A 130 7.27 -0.52 5.95
CA GLN A 130 7.04 0.22 7.19
C GLN A 130 8.32 0.54 7.98
N PRO A 131 9.28 -0.39 8.18
CA PRO A 131 10.58 -0.04 8.73
C PRO A 131 11.26 1.07 7.94
N LEU A 132 11.28 0.98 6.60
CA LEU A 132 11.81 2.02 5.71
C LEU A 132 11.09 3.34 5.88
N ALA A 133 9.76 3.35 5.93
CA ALA A 133 8.98 4.55 6.12
C ALA A 133 9.23 5.21 7.48
N ARG A 134 9.36 4.41 8.56
CA ARG A 134 9.75 4.93 9.89
C ARG A 134 11.13 5.58 9.84
N LEU A 135 12.12 4.90 9.25
CA LEU A 135 13.48 5.44 9.10
C LEU A 135 13.52 6.72 8.26
N ALA A 136 12.79 6.74 7.14
CA ALA A 136 12.67 7.91 6.28
C ALA A 136 12.02 9.08 7.01
N MET A 137 11.00 8.82 7.84
CA MET A 137 10.33 9.85 8.65
C MET A 137 11.27 10.45 9.70
N VAL A 138 12.05 9.62 10.40
CA VAL A 138 13.05 10.07 11.37
C VAL A 138 14.10 10.93 10.69
N LYS A 139 14.68 10.46 9.57
CA LYS A 139 15.65 11.25 8.79
C LYS A 139 15.07 12.56 8.27
N LEU A 140 13.81 12.55 7.82
CA LEU A 140 13.14 13.76 7.34
C LEU A 140 12.92 14.76 8.48
N HIS A 141 12.49 14.33 9.66
CA HIS A 141 12.37 15.20 10.84
C HIS A 141 13.73 15.75 11.25
N GLU A 142 14.76 14.91 11.37
CA GLU A 142 16.12 15.36 11.68
C GLU A 142 16.69 16.36 10.65
N SER A 143 16.33 16.22 9.38
CA SER A 143 16.74 17.17 8.33
C SER A 143 16.00 18.50 8.41
N LYS A 144 14.73 18.48 8.85
CA LYS A 144 13.92 19.68 9.06
C LYS A 144 14.36 20.42 10.32
N ASP A 145 14.66 19.70 11.39
CA ASP A 145 15.20 20.27 12.63
C ASP A 145 16.58 20.88 12.40
N ARG A 146 17.45 20.21 11.62
CA ARG A 146 18.74 20.80 11.19
C ARG A 146 18.58 22.05 10.34
N LYS A 147 17.63 22.07 9.39
CA LYS A 147 17.37 23.26 8.56
C LYS A 147 16.78 24.41 9.37
N ALA A 148 15.95 24.13 10.37
CA ALA A 148 15.43 25.13 11.30
C ALA A 148 16.53 25.69 12.21
N ALA A 149 17.48 24.84 12.66
CA ALA A 149 18.62 25.26 13.46
C ALA A 149 19.70 26.03 12.66
N SER A 150 19.86 25.76 11.35
CA SER A 150 20.78 26.50 10.48
C SER A 150 20.21 27.80 9.91
N ALA A 151 18.93 28.08 10.17
CA ALA A 151 18.23 29.31 9.76
C ALA A 151 18.10 30.32 10.92
N GLN A 152 18.69 30.02 12.09
CA GLN A 152 18.87 30.94 13.23
C GLN A 152 20.30 31.46 13.28
#